data_AF-A0AAW2GAD0-F1
#
_entry.id   AF-A0AAW2GAD0-F1
#
_cell.length_a   1.000
_cell.length_b   1.000
_cell.length_c   1.000
_cell.angle_alpha   90.00
_cell.angle_beta   90.00
_cell.angle_gamma   90.00
#
_symmetry.space_group_name_H-M   'P 1'
#
loop_
_entity.id
_entity.type
_entity.pdbx_description
1 polymer ?
#
loop_
_entity_poly.entity_id
_entity_poly.type
_entity_poly.pdbx_seq_one_letter_code
_entity_poly.pdbx_strand_id
1 'polypeptide(L)'
;MTQVLHIINEVLEPVRSNSAESPIYNPNAFQFLNQSENLNLGDHRVRTFRQRIVIEKKEPIFKAEGRFTFFIPVDEGFKPEPRPQKIDQLVIDGHVLPNEVLFTAPTPEKVPYPTLVFSDNLRVVVSFLKQQNKVYVQSDTQVGDANHPAGVVLAEIVKANIPVRNGVVHLIQRPLMVVDSTVKDFLESFKEKEDGPVYKFYETIRDFGDEIMASINHLTDVTLFAPSNEALNEPGVKQMLQDKNRMKEILKLHYVKERLTLEKIKDKSVSQVPTAADKKKLYFNVVQGPRENQTVTVEGGGVNATIITPNIAATNGIIHIIDRLLGVPYTTVLDKLRTDPMLNSTYLLGQRRGFNDQLNDTTKRFTYFAPLDYAWKDAANNYPSTTKKLFMPEYSYHTKQILERHLVIADQAYTMAKLKEMNNDTIYLPAARDVLKLRVKEYGESYQLEWEGKRIRVIRPDVECTNGIIHVINAVFLKDSDVRVTGGASLATLAPHLIMILIAKWHL
;
A
#
# COMPACT_ATOMS: atom_id res chain seq x y z
N MET A 1 17.86 -30.91 -28.84
CA MET A 1 18.38 -29.80 -28.01
C MET A 1 17.62 -28.54 -28.39
N THR A 2 16.86 -27.98 -27.46
CA THR A 2 16.27 -26.65 -27.63
C THR A 2 17.37 -25.61 -27.40
N GLN A 3 17.70 -24.85 -28.45
CA GLN A 3 18.57 -23.69 -28.33
C GLN A 3 17.74 -22.53 -27.75
N VAL A 4 18.29 -21.82 -26.77
CA VAL A 4 17.64 -20.67 -26.13
C VAL A 4 18.50 -19.45 -26.39
N LEU A 5 17.90 -18.40 -26.96
CA LEU A 5 18.54 -17.10 -27.19
C LEU A 5 18.12 -16.14 -26.07
N HIS A 6 19.09 -15.63 -25.31
CA HIS A 6 18.87 -14.56 -24.34
C HIS A 6 19.40 -13.26 -24.92
N ILE A 7 18.52 -12.27 -25.09
CA ILE A 7 18.91 -10.91 -25.49
C ILE A 7 19.32 -10.17 -24.21
N ILE A 8 20.59 -9.78 -24.14
CA ILE A 8 21.15 -8.98 -23.05
C ILE A 8 21.50 -7.58 -23.59
N ASN A 9 21.44 -6.58 -22.72
CA ASN A 9 21.71 -5.18 -23.05
C ASN A 9 23.16 -4.77 -22.76
N GLU A 10 24.02 -5.70 -22.35
CA GLU A 10 25.42 -5.48 -22.03
C GLU A 10 26.30 -6.60 -22.61
N VAL A 11 27.57 -6.29 -22.87
CA VAL A 11 28.57 -7.29 -23.25
C VAL A 11 29.03 -8.00 -21.99
N LEU A 12 28.84 -9.31 -21.91
CA LEU A 12 29.33 -10.08 -20.75
C LEU A 12 30.86 -10.00 -20.70
N GLU A 13 31.38 -9.57 -19.56
CA GLU A 13 32.80 -9.68 -19.29
C GLU A 13 33.11 -11.12 -18.85
N PRO A 14 34.00 -11.82 -19.57
CA PRO A 14 34.40 -13.15 -19.14
C PRO A 14 35.07 -13.06 -17.77
N VAL A 15 34.86 -14.07 -16.94
CA VAL A 15 35.53 -14.24 -15.66
C VAL A 15 37.04 -14.36 -15.91
N ARG A 16 37.78 -13.27 -15.72
CA ARG A 16 39.25 -13.22 -15.93
C ARG A 16 39.97 -13.28 -14.59
N SER A 17 41.06 -14.05 -14.57
CA SER A 17 42.01 -14.06 -13.46
C SER A 17 42.75 -12.73 -13.38
N ASN A 18 42.98 -12.23 -12.18
CA ASN A 18 43.84 -11.08 -11.89
C ASN A 18 45.34 -11.42 -12.06
N SER A 19 45.69 -12.71 -12.13
CA SER A 19 47.06 -13.20 -12.36
C SER A 19 47.21 -13.76 -13.78
N ALA A 20 48.18 -13.22 -14.52
CA ALA A 20 48.58 -13.75 -15.82
C ALA A 20 49.23 -15.15 -15.73
N GLU A 21 49.71 -15.54 -14.55
CA GLU A 21 50.43 -16.81 -14.31
C GLU A 21 49.49 -17.99 -14.04
N SER A 22 48.21 -17.74 -13.76
CA SER A 22 47.21 -18.78 -13.50
C SER A 22 45.87 -18.38 -14.14
N PRO A 23 45.75 -18.53 -15.47
CA PRO A 23 44.53 -18.18 -16.18
C PRO A 23 43.41 -19.15 -15.82
N ILE A 24 42.22 -18.59 -15.58
CA ILE A 24 41.00 -19.35 -15.27
C ILE A 24 40.16 -19.36 -16.54
N TYR A 25 39.93 -20.55 -17.10
CA TYR A 25 39.12 -20.72 -18.30
C TYR A 25 37.84 -21.47 -17.97
N ASN A 26 36.70 -20.80 -18.19
CA ASN A 26 35.35 -21.38 -18.11
C ASN A 26 35.12 -22.26 -16.87
N PRO A 27 35.26 -21.71 -15.64
CA PRO A 27 35.09 -22.48 -14.42
C PRO A 27 33.61 -22.87 -14.24
N ASN A 28 33.32 -24.03 -13.64
CA ASN A 28 31.99 -24.27 -13.07
C ASN A 28 31.77 -23.42 -11.80
N ALA A 29 30.54 -23.38 -11.28
CA ALA A 29 30.20 -22.53 -10.13
C ALA A 29 31.06 -22.81 -8.88
N PHE A 30 31.43 -24.07 -8.60
CA PHE A 30 32.29 -24.38 -7.46
C PHE A 30 33.75 -23.95 -7.68
N GLN A 31 34.28 -24.12 -8.89
CA GLN A 31 35.60 -23.63 -9.26
C GLN A 31 35.67 -22.10 -9.17
N PHE A 32 34.61 -21.42 -9.64
CA PHE A 32 34.42 -19.98 -9.48
C PHE A 32 34.52 -19.57 -8.00
N LEU A 33 33.78 -20.24 -7.10
CA LEU A 33 33.84 -19.98 -5.66
C LEU A 33 35.25 -20.17 -5.09
N ASN A 34 35.92 -21.27 -5.43
CA ASN A 34 37.28 -21.57 -4.96
C ASN A 34 38.31 -20.54 -5.41
N GLN A 35 38.12 -19.97 -6.60
CA GLN A 35 39.05 -19.03 -7.22
C GLN A 35 38.60 -17.57 -7.10
N SER A 36 37.51 -17.29 -6.38
CA SER A 36 36.90 -15.95 -6.29
C SER A 36 37.88 -14.83 -5.91
N GLU A 37 38.88 -15.11 -5.07
CA GLU A 37 39.93 -14.16 -4.68
C GLU A 37 40.89 -13.80 -5.83
N ASN A 38 40.99 -14.65 -6.85
CA ASN A 38 41.78 -14.42 -8.05
C ASN A 38 40.96 -13.78 -9.18
N LEU A 39 39.68 -13.49 -8.98
CA LEU A 39 38.80 -12.95 -10.00
C LEU A 39 38.54 -11.46 -9.77
N ASN A 40 38.28 -10.72 -10.85
CA ASN A 40 37.82 -9.34 -10.71
C ASN A 40 36.33 -9.33 -10.30
N LEU A 41 36.06 -9.35 -8.99
CA LEU A 41 34.73 -9.26 -8.41
C LEU A 41 34.42 -7.86 -7.84
N GLY A 42 35.29 -6.86 -8.09
CA GLY A 42 35.24 -5.57 -7.40
C GLY A 42 35.60 -5.73 -5.91
N ASP A 43 34.90 -5.01 -5.04
CA ASP A 43 35.12 -5.08 -3.58
C ASP A 43 34.46 -6.31 -2.93
N HIS A 44 33.80 -7.16 -3.73
CA HIS A 44 32.98 -8.26 -3.22
C HIS A 44 33.79 -9.53 -2.97
N ARG A 45 33.65 -10.08 -1.77
CA ARG A 45 34.21 -11.39 -1.38
C ARG A 45 33.08 -12.37 -1.10
N VAL A 46 33.32 -13.67 -1.30
CA VAL A 46 32.31 -14.74 -1.17
C VAL A 46 32.81 -15.93 -0.35
N ARG A 47 33.82 -15.70 0.51
CA ARG A 47 34.53 -16.75 1.24
C ARG A 47 33.60 -17.45 2.23
N THR A 48 32.74 -16.71 2.89
CA THR A 48 31.85 -17.21 3.95
C THR A 48 30.86 -18.22 3.38
N PHE A 49 30.18 -17.87 2.29
CA PHE A 49 29.23 -18.78 1.65
C PHE A 49 29.91 -20.03 1.09
N ARG A 50 31.09 -19.88 0.47
CA ARG A 50 31.91 -21.03 0.05
C ARG A 50 32.23 -21.97 1.22
N GLN A 51 32.65 -21.42 2.36
CA GLN A 51 32.94 -22.22 3.55
C GLN A 51 31.70 -22.97 4.04
N ARG A 52 30.52 -22.32 4.04
CA ARG A 52 29.26 -22.99 4.38
C ARG A 52 28.91 -24.11 3.40
N ILE A 53 29.10 -23.92 2.09
CA ILE A 53 28.90 -24.98 1.09
C ILE A 53 29.75 -26.22 1.40
N VAL A 54 31.02 -26.03 1.79
CA VAL A 54 31.92 -27.14 2.13
C VAL A 54 31.53 -27.82 3.44
N ILE A 55 31.24 -27.03 4.49
CA ILE A 55 30.81 -27.56 5.80
C ILE A 55 29.53 -28.38 5.67
N GLU A 56 28.57 -27.87 4.91
CA GLU A 56 27.27 -28.50 4.67
C GLU A 56 27.30 -29.57 3.57
N LYS A 57 28.47 -29.84 2.97
CA LYS A 57 28.70 -30.88 1.95
C LYS A 57 27.85 -30.71 0.69
N LYS A 58 27.61 -29.46 0.27
CA LYS A 58 26.77 -29.10 -0.89
C LYS A 58 27.57 -28.80 -2.16
N GLU A 59 28.89 -29.05 -2.16
CA GLU A 59 29.74 -28.91 -3.35
C GLU A 59 29.24 -29.66 -4.59
N PRO A 60 28.63 -30.87 -4.49
CA PRO A 60 28.16 -31.59 -5.67
C PRO A 60 27.19 -30.79 -6.54
N ILE A 61 26.33 -29.96 -5.94
CA ILE A 61 25.34 -29.13 -6.66
C ILE A 61 26.05 -28.07 -7.51
N PHE A 62 27.08 -27.43 -6.97
CA PHE A 62 27.85 -26.39 -7.65
C PHE A 62 28.85 -26.95 -8.69
N LYS A 63 29.13 -28.26 -8.62
CA LYS A 63 29.95 -28.99 -9.61
C LYS A 63 29.11 -29.66 -10.71
N ALA A 64 27.81 -29.84 -10.48
CA ALA A 64 26.93 -30.56 -11.39
C ALA A 64 26.89 -29.90 -12.77
N GLU A 65 26.92 -30.73 -13.81
CA GLU A 65 26.68 -30.29 -15.17
C GLU A 65 25.19 -29.97 -15.36
N GLY A 66 24.89 -28.95 -16.16
CA GLY A 66 23.53 -28.52 -16.42
C GLY A 66 23.42 -27.03 -16.64
N ARG A 67 22.20 -26.53 -16.45
CA ARG A 67 21.84 -25.12 -16.58
C ARG A 67 21.33 -24.65 -15.23
N PHE A 68 22.05 -23.73 -14.61
CA PHE A 68 21.70 -23.23 -13.28
C PHE A 68 21.82 -21.72 -13.20
N THR A 69 21.06 -21.15 -12.27
CA THR A 69 21.27 -19.78 -11.80
C THR A 69 21.63 -19.87 -10.33
N PHE A 70 22.80 -19.34 -9.97
CA PHE A 70 23.33 -19.35 -8.62
C PHE A 70 23.30 -17.94 -8.05
N PHE A 71 22.71 -17.78 -6.87
CA PHE A 71 22.78 -16.54 -6.10
C PHE A 71 23.82 -16.70 -5.00
N ILE A 72 24.88 -15.89 -5.01
CA ILE A 72 26.01 -16.05 -4.09
C ILE A 72 26.10 -14.81 -3.20
N PRO A 73 25.74 -14.91 -1.91
CA PRO A 73 25.84 -13.77 -1.01
C PRO A 73 27.29 -13.37 -0.77
N VAL A 74 27.53 -12.06 -0.75
CA VAL A 74 28.83 -11.47 -0.43
C VAL A 74 29.10 -11.48 1.08
N ASP A 75 30.36 -11.44 1.47
CA ASP A 75 30.82 -11.56 2.86
C ASP A 75 30.25 -10.47 3.78
N GLU A 76 30.06 -9.25 3.27
CA GLU A 76 29.40 -8.16 4.01
C GLU A 76 27.97 -8.54 4.41
N GLY A 77 27.31 -9.34 3.58
CA GLY A 77 25.97 -9.87 3.78
C GLY A 77 25.84 -10.85 4.93
N PHE A 78 26.95 -11.27 5.55
CA PHE A 78 26.97 -12.17 6.71
C PHE A 78 27.08 -11.46 8.06
N LYS A 79 27.05 -10.12 8.08
CA LYS A 79 27.10 -9.34 9.31
C LYS A 79 25.71 -8.83 9.72
N PRO A 80 25.39 -8.79 11.03
CA PRO A 80 26.22 -9.23 12.15
C PRO A 80 26.22 -10.77 12.34
N GLU A 81 27.18 -11.29 13.10
CA GLU A 81 27.12 -12.66 13.63
C GLU A 81 25.84 -12.86 14.44
N PRO A 82 25.21 -14.06 14.46
CA PRO A 82 25.67 -15.34 13.92
C PRO A 82 24.98 -15.72 12.59
N ARG A 83 24.90 -14.80 11.63
CA ARG A 83 24.26 -15.11 10.33
C ARG A 83 24.91 -16.27 9.57
N PRO A 84 26.25 -16.48 9.56
CA PRO A 84 26.86 -17.63 8.88
C PRO A 84 26.32 -18.98 9.37
N GLN A 85 26.00 -19.10 10.65
CA GLN A 85 25.54 -20.33 11.28
C GLN A 85 24.10 -20.68 10.89
N LYS A 86 23.34 -19.72 10.33
CA LYS A 86 21.99 -19.94 9.79
C LYS A 86 21.98 -20.52 8.37
N ILE A 87 23.15 -20.64 7.73
CA ILE A 87 23.25 -21.17 6.36
C ILE A 87 23.39 -22.69 6.42
N ASP A 88 22.28 -23.40 6.49
CA ASP A 88 22.26 -24.85 6.40
C ASP A 88 22.15 -25.35 4.95
N GLN A 89 21.98 -26.65 4.77
CA GLN A 89 21.82 -27.27 3.45
C GLN A 89 20.63 -26.73 2.65
N LEU A 90 19.51 -26.45 3.31
CA LEU A 90 18.28 -25.97 2.68
C LEU A 90 18.43 -24.52 2.25
N VAL A 91 19.05 -23.69 3.09
CA VAL A 91 19.38 -22.32 2.69
C VAL A 91 20.28 -22.33 1.46
N ILE A 92 21.31 -23.17 1.40
CA ILE A 92 22.17 -23.29 0.21
C ILE A 92 21.37 -23.71 -1.03
N ASP A 93 20.46 -24.68 -0.89
CA ASP A 93 19.58 -25.12 -1.99
C ASP A 93 18.65 -24.00 -2.48
N GLY A 94 18.16 -23.15 -1.57
CA GLY A 94 17.34 -21.98 -1.90
C GLY A 94 18.06 -20.91 -2.74
N HIS A 95 19.39 -20.97 -2.80
CA HIS A 95 20.21 -20.09 -3.63
C HIS A 95 20.44 -20.62 -5.06
N VAL A 96 19.87 -21.77 -5.41
CA VAL A 96 20.08 -22.43 -6.71
C VAL A 96 18.76 -22.65 -7.43
N LEU A 97 18.69 -22.15 -8.67
CA LEU A 97 17.58 -22.44 -9.59
C LEU A 97 18.02 -23.53 -10.58
N PRO A 98 17.44 -24.73 -10.53
CA PRO A 98 17.76 -25.80 -11.47
C PRO A 98 17.10 -25.54 -12.84
N ASN A 99 17.80 -25.92 -13.90
CA ASN A 99 17.35 -25.85 -15.31
C ASN A 99 17.12 -24.45 -15.90
N GLU A 100 17.43 -23.39 -15.15
CA GLU A 100 17.21 -21.99 -15.50
C GLU A 100 18.54 -21.23 -15.63
N VAL A 101 18.71 -20.45 -16.71
CA VAL A 101 19.82 -19.50 -16.87
C VAL A 101 19.22 -18.10 -17.02
N LEU A 102 19.18 -17.38 -15.90
CA LEU A 102 18.46 -16.10 -15.81
C LEU A 102 19.46 -14.95 -15.79
N PHE A 103 19.53 -14.20 -16.88
CA PHE A 103 20.25 -12.91 -16.93
C PHE A 103 19.31 -11.79 -16.48
N THR A 104 19.84 -10.77 -15.80
CA THR A 104 19.01 -9.72 -15.17
C THR A 104 18.12 -8.95 -16.16
N ALA A 105 18.63 -8.65 -17.36
CA ALA A 105 17.90 -7.89 -18.38
C ALA A 105 16.70 -8.66 -18.97
N PRO A 106 16.85 -9.87 -19.54
CA PRO A 106 15.75 -10.59 -20.17
C PRO A 106 14.77 -11.25 -19.18
N THR A 107 15.15 -11.42 -17.91
CA THR A 107 14.26 -12.03 -16.92
C THR A 107 13.11 -11.08 -16.55
N PRO A 108 11.84 -11.53 -16.68
CA PRO A 108 10.69 -10.74 -16.29
C PRO A 108 10.61 -10.54 -14.78
N GLU A 109 10.08 -9.39 -14.37
CA GLU A 109 9.91 -9.08 -12.95
C GLU A 109 8.74 -9.84 -12.33
N LYS A 110 8.87 -10.17 -11.04
CA LYS A 110 7.83 -10.81 -10.22
C LYS A 110 7.31 -12.15 -10.76
N VAL A 111 8.03 -12.78 -11.68
CA VAL A 111 7.76 -14.16 -12.12
C VAL A 111 8.49 -15.12 -11.17
N PRO A 112 7.77 -16.01 -10.47
CA PRO A 112 8.39 -16.94 -9.54
C PRO A 112 9.05 -18.12 -10.26
N TYR A 113 10.27 -18.44 -9.85
CA TYR A 113 11.05 -19.60 -10.30
C TYR A 113 11.29 -20.54 -9.10
N PRO A 114 11.03 -21.85 -9.22
CA PRO A 114 11.27 -22.79 -8.15
C PRO A 114 12.77 -22.94 -7.89
N THR A 115 13.16 -22.91 -6.61
CA THR A 115 14.52 -23.25 -6.18
C THR A 115 14.69 -24.77 -6.06
N LEU A 116 15.86 -25.25 -5.65
CA LEU A 116 16.02 -26.66 -5.23
C LEU A 116 15.18 -27.00 -3.99
N VAL A 117 14.71 -26.00 -3.23
CA VAL A 117 13.77 -26.16 -2.11
C VAL A 117 12.34 -25.96 -2.61
N PHE A 118 11.77 -26.98 -3.25
CA PHE A 118 10.41 -26.92 -3.79
C PHE A 118 9.66 -28.23 -3.57
N SER A 119 9.33 -28.49 -2.31
CA SER A 119 8.58 -29.68 -1.85
C SER A 119 7.24 -29.28 -1.22
N ASP A 120 6.45 -30.26 -0.80
CA ASP A 120 5.17 -30.02 -0.11
C ASP A 120 5.34 -29.43 1.29
N ASN A 121 6.45 -29.76 1.98
CA ASN A 121 6.69 -29.35 3.36
C ASN A 121 7.54 -28.08 3.49
N LEU A 122 8.31 -27.75 2.45
CA LEU A 122 9.11 -26.54 2.38
C LEU A 122 9.22 -26.10 0.92
N ARG A 123 8.73 -24.89 0.63
CA ARG A 123 8.60 -24.36 -0.72
C ARG A 123 9.11 -22.94 -0.81
N VAL A 124 10.15 -22.75 -1.60
CA VAL A 124 10.82 -21.49 -1.83
C VAL A 124 10.90 -21.22 -3.32
N VAL A 125 10.38 -20.06 -3.71
CA VAL A 125 10.54 -19.53 -5.06
C VAL A 125 11.41 -18.29 -5.03
N VAL A 126 12.03 -17.97 -6.16
CA VAL A 126 12.80 -16.75 -6.36
C VAL A 126 12.20 -15.96 -7.52
N SER A 127 12.20 -14.65 -7.41
CA SER A 127 11.84 -13.76 -8.53
C SER A 127 12.73 -12.52 -8.56
N PHE A 128 12.79 -11.87 -9.72
CA PHE A 128 13.55 -10.64 -9.91
C PHE A 128 12.62 -9.43 -9.73
N LEU A 129 13.16 -8.34 -9.19
CA LEU A 129 12.50 -7.05 -9.07
C LEU A 129 13.46 -5.98 -9.57
N LYS A 130 13.01 -5.09 -10.46
CA LYS A 130 13.82 -3.98 -10.95
C LYS A 130 13.26 -2.71 -10.36
N GLN A 131 14.10 -1.91 -9.73
CA GLN A 131 13.72 -0.62 -9.21
C GLN A 131 14.78 0.39 -9.59
N GLN A 132 14.38 1.42 -10.33
CA GLN A 132 15.28 2.40 -10.93
C GLN A 132 16.37 1.71 -11.77
N ASN A 133 17.64 1.82 -11.37
CA ASN A 133 18.79 1.20 -12.05
C ASN A 133 19.34 -0.03 -11.31
N LYS A 134 18.63 -0.50 -10.27
CA LYS A 134 19.05 -1.65 -9.46
C LYS A 134 18.16 -2.86 -9.72
N VAL A 135 18.77 -4.03 -9.60
CA VAL A 135 18.09 -5.30 -9.70
C VAL A 135 18.18 -5.99 -8.35
N TYR A 136 17.03 -6.41 -7.85
CA TYR A 136 16.90 -7.18 -6.63
C TYR A 136 16.44 -8.60 -6.99
N VAL A 137 16.87 -9.54 -6.18
CA VAL A 137 16.31 -10.87 -6.12
C VAL A 137 15.52 -10.99 -4.82
N GLN A 138 14.36 -11.62 -4.89
CA GLN A 138 13.56 -11.92 -3.70
C GLN A 138 13.34 -13.42 -3.62
N SER A 139 13.67 -14.02 -2.47
CA SER A 139 13.23 -15.37 -2.14
C SER A 139 11.94 -15.28 -1.34
N ASP A 140 10.93 -16.03 -1.75
CA ASP A 140 9.64 -16.14 -1.07
C ASP A 140 9.48 -17.57 -0.55
N THR A 141 9.61 -17.72 0.77
CA THR A 141 9.32 -18.97 1.48
C THR A 141 7.82 -19.06 1.67
N GLN A 142 7.14 -19.73 0.73
CA GLN A 142 5.68 -19.85 0.69
C GLN A 142 5.16 -20.84 1.72
N VAL A 143 5.89 -21.94 1.90
CA VAL A 143 5.68 -22.93 2.96
C VAL A 143 7.00 -23.01 3.69
N GLY A 144 6.98 -22.62 4.97
CA GLY A 144 8.15 -22.54 5.84
C GLY A 144 8.11 -23.59 6.96
N ASP A 145 9.22 -23.71 7.70
CA ASP A 145 9.33 -24.51 8.91
C ASP A 145 9.82 -23.64 10.09
N ALA A 146 10.13 -24.27 11.24
CA ALA A 146 10.57 -23.55 12.43
C ALA A 146 11.91 -22.81 12.26
N ASN A 147 12.81 -23.30 11.40
CA ASN A 147 14.11 -22.70 11.12
C ASN A 147 14.07 -21.78 9.88
N HIS A 148 13.10 -22.01 8.99
CA HIS A 148 12.91 -21.30 7.73
C HIS A 148 11.51 -20.67 7.70
N PRO A 149 11.29 -19.58 8.43
CA PRO A 149 9.96 -18.97 8.53
C PRO A 149 9.47 -18.49 7.16
N ALA A 150 8.15 -18.56 6.97
CA ALA A 150 7.51 -18.06 5.76
C ALA A 150 7.69 -16.55 5.58
N GLY A 151 7.77 -16.11 4.32
CA GLY A 151 7.88 -14.72 3.92
C GLY A 151 9.03 -14.44 2.97
N VAL A 152 9.19 -13.17 2.63
CA VAL A 152 10.08 -12.68 1.59
C VAL A 152 11.39 -12.16 2.20
N VAL A 153 12.51 -12.58 1.63
CA VAL A 153 13.83 -11.97 1.86
C VAL A 153 14.28 -11.29 0.57
N LEU A 154 14.48 -9.98 0.65
CA LEU A 154 14.92 -9.13 -0.46
C LEU A 154 16.44 -8.92 -0.40
N ALA A 155 17.13 -9.17 -1.51
CA ALA A 155 18.56 -8.93 -1.64
C ALA A 155 18.88 -8.20 -2.95
N GLU A 156 19.69 -7.13 -2.87
CA GLU A 156 20.22 -6.45 -4.06
C GLU A 156 21.21 -7.38 -4.78
N ILE A 157 21.14 -7.44 -6.12
CA ILE A 157 22.18 -8.05 -6.94
C ILE A 157 23.31 -7.03 -7.10
N VAL A 158 24.40 -7.24 -6.37
CA VAL A 158 25.55 -6.31 -6.33
C VAL A 158 26.51 -6.52 -7.50
N LYS A 159 26.55 -7.73 -8.07
CA LYS A 159 27.23 -8.02 -9.33
C LYS A 159 26.50 -9.11 -10.10
N ALA A 160 25.98 -8.77 -11.27
CA ALA A 160 25.12 -9.66 -12.04
C ALA A 160 25.86 -10.41 -13.15
N ASN A 161 25.18 -11.41 -13.72
CA ASN A 161 25.45 -11.95 -15.06
C ASN A 161 26.86 -12.57 -15.22
N ILE A 162 27.42 -13.16 -14.17
CA ILE A 162 28.74 -13.77 -14.20
C ILE A 162 28.64 -15.17 -14.84
N PRO A 163 29.17 -15.41 -16.05
CA PRO A 163 29.03 -16.70 -16.70
C PRO A 163 29.94 -17.76 -16.07
N VAL A 164 29.40 -18.96 -15.86
CA VAL A 164 30.13 -20.17 -15.46
C VAL A 164 29.74 -21.33 -16.37
N ARG A 165 30.54 -22.39 -16.45
CA ARG A 165 30.32 -23.49 -17.39
C ARG A 165 28.93 -24.13 -17.27
N ASN A 166 28.42 -24.22 -16.04
CA ASN A 166 27.13 -24.82 -15.71
C ASN A 166 26.01 -23.79 -15.47
N GLY A 167 26.17 -22.53 -15.92
CA GLY A 167 25.10 -21.54 -15.80
C GLY A 167 25.56 -20.10 -15.59
N VAL A 168 24.86 -19.38 -14.71
CA VAL A 168 25.15 -17.98 -14.39
C VAL A 168 25.16 -17.77 -12.88
N VAL A 169 26.08 -16.92 -12.42
CA VAL A 169 26.23 -16.49 -11.04
C VAL A 169 25.79 -15.03 -10.92
N HIS A 170 25.02 -14.72 -9.87
CA HIS A 170 24.74 -13.37 -9.41
C HIS A 170 25.24 -13.22 -7.98
N LEU A 171 26.10 -12.23 -7.72
CA LEU A 171 26.48 -11.87 -6.37
C LEU A 171 25.38 -11.03 -5.74
N ILE A 172 24.97 -11.37 -4.52
CA ILE A 172 23.85 -10.73 -3.82
C ILE A 172 24.28 -10.14 -2.48
N GLN A 173 23.58 -9.09 -2.05
CA GLN A 173 23.94 -8.34 -0.84
C GLN A 173 23.87 -9.18 0.44
N ARG A 174 22.94 -10.13 0.53
CA ARG A 174 22.68 -10.93 1.74
C ARG A 174 22.13 -12.31 1.38
N PRO A 175 22.25 -13.32 2.25
CA PRO A 175 21.67 -14.64 2.01
C PRO A 175 20.14 -14.58 1.84
N LEU A 176 19.63 -15.37 0.89
CA LEU A 176 18.21 -15.67 0.72
C LEU A 176 17.71 -16.55 1.87
N MET A 177 16.38 -16.59 2.06
CA MET A 177 15.65 -17.35 3.11
C MET A 177 15.95 -16.98 4.57
N VAL A 178 17.10 -16.37 4.87
CA VAL A 178 17.49 -16.06 6.25
C VAL A 178 16.74 -14.82 6.74
N VAL A 179 15.82 -15.03 7.68
CA VAL A 179 15.11 -13.95 8.39
C VAL A 179 15.79 -13.70 9.73
N ASP A 180 16.58 -12.64 9.82
CA ASP A 180 17.31 -12.29 11.04
C ASP A 180 17.37 -10.79 11.37
N SER A 181 16.83 -9.96 10.49
CA SER A 181 16.69 -8.52 10.67
C SER A 181 15.34 -8.16 11.27
N THR A 182 15.31 -7.20 12.19
CA THR A 182 14.08 -6.51 12.60
C THR A 182 13.58 -5.59 11.49
N VAL A 183 12.37 -5.03 11.64
CA VAL A 183 11.86 -3.98 10.73
C VAL A 183 12.77 -2.75 10.73
N LYS A 184 13.33 -2.39 11.89
CA LYS A 184 14.29 -1.30 12.02
C LYS A 184 15.56 -1.60 11.21
N ASP A 185 16.14 -2.78 11.40
CA ASP A 185 17.36 -3.19 10.67
C ASP A 185 17.12 -3.19 9.15
N PHE A 186 15.93 -3.58 8.69
CA PHE A 186 15.56 -3.52 7.28
C PHE A 186 15.63 -2.08 6.75
N LEU A 187 15.00 -1.12 7.45
CA LEU A 187 15.04 0.29 7.05
C LEU A 187 16.46 0.85 7.07
N GLU A 188 17.22 0.57 8.13
CA GLU A 188 18.61 1.02 8.28
C GLU A 188 19.57 0.35 7.30
N SER A 189 19.22 -0.80 6.71
CA SER A 189 20.04 -1.44 5.67
C SER A 189 20.19 -0.59 4.39
N PHE A 190 19.40 0.48 4.26
CA PHE A 190 19.46 1.44 3.17
C PHE A 190 20.02 2.80 3.57
N LYS A 191 20.44 3.04 4.82
CA LYS A 191 20.85 4.38 5.33
C LYS A 191 21.91 5.12 4.50
N GLU A 192 22.77 4.37 3.82
CA GLU A 192 23.89 4.87 2.98
C GLU A 192 23.67 4.52 1.50
N LYS A 193 22.46 4.11 1.12
CA LYS A 193 22.08 3.66 -0.22
C LYS A 193 20.89 4.47 -0.71
N GLU A 194 21.17 5.62 -1.32
CA GLU A 194 20.13 6.57 -1.78
C GLU A 194 19.15 5.96 -2.80
N ASP A 195 19.58 4.89 -3.48
CA ASP A 195 18.83 4.12 -4.47
C ASP A 195 18.16 2.85 -3.91
N GLY A 196 18.24 2.62 -2.60
CA GLY A 196 17.53 1.53 -1.91
C GLY A 196 16.00 1.68 -2.03
N PRO A 197 15.22 0.58 -2.03
CA PRO A 197 13.81 0.57 -2.44
C PRO A 197 12.89 1.46 -1.59
N VAL A 198 13.28 1.73 -0.35
CA VAL A 198 12.55 2.52 0.65
C VAL A 198 13.43 3.59 1.32
N TYR A 199 14.54 3.97 0.69
CA TYR A 199 15.50 4.93 1.24
C TYR A 199 14.85 6.25 1.66
N LYS A 200 14.02 6.83 0.79
CA LYS A 200 13.37 8.12 1.07
C LYS A 200 12.41 8.05 2.24
N PHE A 201 11.78 6.89 2.43
CA PHE A 201 10.94 6.67 3.59
C PHE A 201 11.77 6.58 4.88
N TYR A 202 12.93 5.90 4.84
CA TYR A 202 13.89 5.92 5.95
C TYR A 202 14.35 7.34 6.29
N GLU A 203 14.72 8.15 5.29
CA GLU A 203 15.06 9.56 5.51
C GLU A 203 13.91 10.35 6.13
N THR A 204 12.69 10.14 5.65
CA THR A 204 11.51 10.81 6.22
C THR A 204 11.31 10.42 7.69
N ILE A 205 11.53 9.15 8.06
CA ILE A 205 11.47 8.74 9.47
C ILE A 205 12.61 9.37 10.27
N ARG A 206 13.84 9.43 9.73
CA ARG A 206 14.97 10.08 10.38
C ARG A 206 14.73 11.57 10.63
N ASP A 207 14.08 12.26 9.69
CA ASP A 207 13.94 13.71 9.73
C ASP A 207 12.72 14.18 10.56
N PHE A 208 11.68 13.34 10.64
CA PHE A 208 10.41 13.71 11.28
C PHE A 208 9.93 12.72 12.36
N GLY A 209 10.45 11.50 12.41
CA GLY A 209 9.86 10.36 13.12
C GLY A 209 10.78 9.69 14.13
N ASP A 210 11.59 10.44 14.88
CA ASP A 210 12.57 9.92 15.85
C ASP A 210 12.02 8.81 16.77
N GLU A 211 10.75 8.93 17.20
CA GLU A 211 10.08 7.98 18.09
C GLU A 211 9.68 6.66 17.39
N ILE A 212 9.53 6.66 16.07
CA ILE A 212 8.99 5.52 15.31
C ILE A 212 9.99 4.38 15.30
N MET A 213 11.26 4.65 15.03
CA MET A 213 12.31 3.62 15.03
C MET A 213 12.42 2.94 16.39
N ALA A 214 12.33 3.70 17.48
CA ALA A 214 12.31 3.16 18.83
C ALA A 214 11.04 2.34 19.09
N SER A 215 9.88 2.86 18.67
CA SER A 215 8.59 2.19 18.86
C SER A 215 8.53 0.85 18.14
N ILE A 216 8.86 0.80 16.85
CA ILE A 216 8.79 -0.43 16.06
C ILE A 216 9.80 -1.48 16.54
N ASN A 217 10.94 -1.06 17.10
CA ASN A 217 11.96 -1.97 17.60
C ASN A 217 11.54 -2.70 18.90
N HIS A 218 10.66 -2.10 19.70
CA HIS A 218 10.16 -2.70 20.94
C HIS A 218 8.88 -3.51 20.77
N LEU A 219 8.26 -3.48 19.59
CA LEU A 219 7.10 -4.31 19.28
C LEU A 219 7.52 -5.74 18.97
N THR A 220 6.75 -6.71 19.48
CA THR A 220 6.91 -8.14 19.17
C THR A 220 6.35 -8.50 17.81
N ASP A 221 5.22 -7.86 17.45
CA ASP A 221 4.57 -7.98 16.16
C ASP A 221 4.25 -6.57 15.63
N VAL A 222 4.85 -6.24 14.49
CA VAL A 222 4.55 -5.01 13.75
C VAL A 222 4.35 -5.32 12.27
N THR A 223 3.42 -4.60 11.63
CA THR A 223 3.38 -4.53 10.17
C THR A 223 3.67 -3.11 9.74
N LEU A 224 4.72 -2.94 8.95
CA LEU A 224 5.10 -1.66 8.35
C LEU A 224 4.64 -1.63 6.90
N PHE A 225 3.90 -0.60 6.53
CA PHE A 225 3.57 -0.27 5.16
C PHE A 225 4.56 0.79 4.69
N ALA A 226 5.65 0.38 4.05
CA ALA A 226 6.72 1.26 3.64
C ALA A 226 6.45 1.81 2.22
N PRO A 227 6.18 3.10 2.04
CA PRO A 227 6.05 3.70 0.71
C PRO A 227 7.37 3.59 -0.07
N SER A 228 7.26 3.34 -1.37
CA SER A 228 8.42 3.32 -2.27
C SER A 228 9.05 4.71 -2.44
N ASN A 229 10.26 4.77 -2.98
CA ASN A 229 10.89 6.05 -3.32
C ASN A 229 10.07 6.88 -4.33
N GLU A 230 9.39 6.20 -5.25
CA GLU A 230 8.50 6.83 -6.24
C GLU A 230 7.31 7.50 -5.54
N ALA A 231 6.73 6.84 -4.53
CA ALA A 231 5.64 7.40 -3.72
C ALA A 231 6.05 8.70 -3.01
N LEU A 232 7.27 8.74 -2.44
CA LEU A 232 7.79 9.92 -1.73
C LEU A 232 8.14 11.09 -2.67
N ASN A 233 8.29 10.81 -3.97
CA ASN A 233 8.60 11.82 -4.98
C ASN A 233 7.37 12.54 -5.53
N GLU A 234 6.15 12.08 -5.19
CA GLU A 234 4.92 12.70 -5.68
C GLU A 234 4.85 14.19 -5.28
N PRO A 235 4.39 15.10 -6.18
CA PRO A 235 4.40 16.54 -5.91
C PRO A 235 3.69 16.95 -4.62
N GLY A 236 2.56 16.30 -4.29
CA GLY A 236 1.80 16.58 -3.06
C GLY A 236 2.58 16.27 -1.78
N VAL A 237 3.47 15.28 -1.82
CA VAL A 237 4.32 14.90 -0.68
C VAL A 237 5.35 15.98 -0.38
N LYS A 238 5.95 16.58 -1.41
CA LYS A 238 6.98 17.63 -1.23
C LYS A 238 6.45 18.85 -0.47
N GLN A 239 5.20 19.22 -0.69
CA GLN A 239 4.55 20.28 0.08
C GLN A 239 4.30 19.83 1.52
N MET A 240 3.91 18.57 1.73
CA MET A 240 3.62 18.03 3.06
C MET A 240 4.85 17.96 3.97
N LEU A 241 6.04 17.72 3.40
CA LEU A 241 7.30 17.67 4.15
C LEU A 241 7.64 18.99 4.87
N GLN A 242 6.96 20.10 4.53
CA GLN A 242 7.13 21.38 5.22
C GLN A 242 6.37 21.44 6.57
N ASP A 243 5.36 20.58 6.77
CA ASP A 243 4.58 20.50 8.01
C ASP A 243 5.06 19.33 8.88
N LYS A 244 5.96 19.63 9.82
CA LYS A 244 6.58 18.63 10.70
C LYS A 244 5.56 17.87 11.55
N ASN A 245 4.53 18.55 12.05
CA ASN A 245 3.55 17.94 12.95
C ASN A 245 2.66 16.98 12.16
N ARG A 246 2.21 17.41 10.99
CA ARG A 246 1.41 16.55 10.11
C ARG A 246 2.20 15.35 9.59
N MET A 247 3.49 15.53 9.26
CA MET A 247 4.34 14.41 8.86
C MET A 247 4.52 13.37 9.98
N LYS A 248 4.65 13.80 11.24
CA LYS A 248 4.67 12.87 12.39
C LYS A 248 3.42 12.00 12.47
N GLU A 249 2.24 12.60 12.28
CA GLU A 249 0.97 11.86 12.26
C GLU A 249 0.88 10.92 11.05
N ILE A 250 1.30 11.39 9.87
CA ILE A 250 1.35 10.59 8.64
C ILE A 250 2.24 9.36 8.82
N LEU A 251 3.44 9.50 9.40
CA LEU A 251 4.32 8.36 9.61
C LEU A 251 3.71 7.32 10.57
N LYS A 252 2.92 7.75 11.57
CA LYS A 252 2.18 6.85 12.47
C LYS A 252 1.06 6.06 11.77
N LEU A 253 0.56 6.51 10.62
CA LEU A 253 -0.37 5.73 9.78
C LEU A 253 0.28 4.50 9.14
N HIS A 254 1.60 4.53 8.95
CA HIS A 254 2.32 3.53 8.16
C HIS A 254 2.69 2.28 8.95
N TYR A 255 2.33 2.16 10.23
CA TYR A 255 2.52 0.92 10.96
C TYR A 255 1.36 0.57 11.89
N VAL A 256 1.17 -0.73 12.07
CA VAL A 256 0.17 -1.32 12.96
C VAL A 256 0.85 -2.30 13.91
N LYS A 257 0.30 -2.45 15.12
CA LYS A 257 0.85 -3.31 16.19
C LYS A 257 0.33 -4.76 16.09
N GLU A 258 0.35 -5.30 14.89
CA GLU A 258 -0.05 -6.67 14.58
C GLU A 258 0.72 -7.17 13.36
N ARG A 259 0.98 -8.47 13.27
CA ARG A 259 1.55 -9.14 12.09
C ARG A 259 0.47 -9.51 11.08
N LEU A 260 0.38 -8.73 10.01
CA LEU A 260 -0.56 -8.87 8.90
C LEU A 260 0.18 -9.38 7.66
N THR A 261 0.06 -10.67 7.36
CA THR A 261 0.54 -11.21 6.09
C THR A 261 -0.44 -10.85 4.96
N LEU A 262 0.02 -10.91 3.72
CA LEU A 262 -0.84 -10.70 2.55
C LEU A 262 -1.98 -11.71 2.50
N GLU A 263 -1.75 -12.94 2.94
CA GLU A 263 -2.71 -14.04 2.97
C GLU A 263 -3.84 -13.74 3.97
N LYS A 264 -3.50 -13.30 5.19
CA LYS A 264 -4.50 -12.86 6.18
C LYS A 264 -5.42 -11.77 5.62
N ILE A 265 -4.85 -10.83 4.86
CA ILE A 265 -5.61 -9.75 4.22
C ILE A 265 -6.49 -10.31 3.09
N LYS A 266 -5.95 -11.19 2.23
CA LYS A 266 -6.66 -11.80 1.10
C LYS A 266 -7.85 -12.65 1.53
N ASP A 267 -7.68 -13.42 2.60
CA ASP A 267 -8.72 -14.28 3.18
C ASP A 267 -9.82 -13.46 3.89
N LYS A 268 -9.71 -12.12 3.87
CA LYS A 268 -10.64 -11.18 4.51
C LYS A 268 -10.81 -11.41 6.01
N SER A 269 -9.85 -12.10 6.64
CA SER A 269 -9.80 -12.25 8.10
C SER A 269 -9.66 -10.90 8.79
N VAL A 270 -9.08 -9.92 8.08
CA VAL A 270 -8.88 -8.55 8.54
C VAL A 270 -9.34 -7.57 7.46
N SER A 271 -10.34 -6.75 7.77
CA SER A 271 -10.85 -5.69 6.88
C SER A 271 -10.38 -4.30 7.28
N GLN A 272 -10.06 -4.10 8.57
CA GLN A 272 -9.54 -2.85 9.11
C GLN A 272 -8.69 -3.10 10.34
N VAL A 273 -7.66 -2.28 10.57
CA VAL A 273 -6.77 -2.37 11.74
C VAL A 273 -6.42 -0.98 12.27
N PRO A 274 -6.44 -0.75 13.59
CA PRO A 274 -5.93 0.48 14.20
C PRO A 274 -4.45 0.70 13.90
N THR A 275 -4.11 1.92 13.52
CA THR A 275 -2.71 2.34 13.33
C THR A 275 -2.11 2.87 14.63
N ALA A 276 -0.84 3.24 14.59
CA ALA A 276 -0.25 4.01 15.67
C ALA A 276 -0.69 5.49 15.69
N ALA A 277 -1.35 5.98 14.63
CA ALA A 277 -1.98 7.29 14.64
C ALA A 277 -3.33 7.20 15.36
N ASP A 278 -3.58 8.14 16.28
CA ASP A 278 -4.76 8.14 17.16
C ASP A 278 -6.06 8.09 16.36
N LYS A 279 -6.94 7.12 16.66
CA LYS A 279 -8.26 6.92 16.02
C LYS A 279 -8.23 6.77 14.51
N LYS A 280 -7.07 6.48 13.92
CA LYS A 280 -6.94 6.17 12.49
C LYS A 280 -6.77 4.68 12.30
N LYS A 281 -7.41 4.16 11.26
CA LYS A 281 -7.34 2.76 10.86
C LYS A 281 -6.84 2.65 9.43
N LEU A 282 -6.20 1.53 9.13
CA LEU A 282 -6.03 1.07 7.76
C LEU A 282 -7.21 0.21 7.37
N TYR A 283 -7.61 0.30 6.11
CA TYR A 283 -8.69 -0.49 5.51
C TYR A 283 -8.12 -1.26 4.33
N PHE A 284 -8.48 -2.54 4.21
CA PHE A 284 -7.90 -3.42 3.21
C PHE A 284 -8.93 -3.85 2.19
N ASN A 285 -8.56 -3.81 0.91
CA ASN A 285 -9.40 -4.27 -0.18
C ASN A 285 -8.61 -5.19 -1.12
N VAL A 286 -9.27 -6.24 -1.59
CA VAL A 286 -8.74 -7.17 -2.59
C VAL A 286 -9.47 -6.90 -3.90
N VAL A 287 -8.72 -6.39 -4.88
CA VAL A 287 -9.23 -6.08 -6.22
C VAL A 287 -8.87 -7.25 -7.13
N GLN A 288 -9.88 -7.80 -7.81
CA GLN A 288 -9.64 -8.79 -8.86
C GLN A 288 -9.24 -8.07 -10.15
N GLY A 289 -8.03 -8.35 -10.61
CA GLY A 289 -7.52 -7.91 -11.90
C GLY A 289 -7.84 -8.90 -13.03
N PRO A 290 -7.44 -8.56 -14.27
CA PRO A 290 -7.55 -9.47 -15.40
C PRO A 290 -6.76 -10.77 -15.15
N ARG A 291 -7.28 -11.91 -15.62
CA ARG A 291 -6.65 -13.24 -15.52
C ARG A 291 -6.47 -13.75 -14.08
N GLU A 292 -7.44 -13.49 -13.20
CA GLU A 292 -7.45 -13.95 -11.80
C GLU A 292 -6.31 -13.41 -10.92
N ASN A 293 -5.53 -12.44 -11.41
CA ASN A 293 -4.54 -11.77 -10.60
C ASN A 293 -5.23 -10.90 -9.54
N GLN A 294 -4.97 -11.18 -8.26
CA GLN A 294 -5.49 -10.38 -7.16
C GLN A 294 -4.49 -9.30 -6.75
N THR A 295 -4.93 -8.06 -6.71
CA THR A 295 -4.19 -6.93 -6.18
C THR A 295 -4.73 -6.58 -4.80
N VAL A 296 -3.86 -6.47 -3.81
CA VAL A 296 -4.24 -6.03 -2.47
C VAL A 296 -3.90 -4.56 -2.33
N THR A 297 -4.88 -3.82 -1.81
CA THR A 297 -4.76 -2.39 -1.55
C THR A 297 -4.99 -2.10 -0.07
N VAL A 298 -4.31 -1.08 0.42
CA VAL A 298 -4.41 -0.55 1.77
C VAL A 298 -4.76 0.93 1.69
N GLU A 299 -5.81 1.31 2.42
CA GLU A 299 -6.26 2.69 2.51
C GLU A 299 -6.01 3.24 3.91
N GLY A 300 -5.41 4.43 4.00
CA GLY A 300 -5.18 5.16 5.24
C GLY A 300 -5.15 6.67 5.00
N GLY A 301 -5.86 7.43 5.84
CA GLY A 301 -5.91 8.89 5.76
C GLY A 301 -6.39 9.43 4.40
N GLY A 302 -7.36 8.77 3.77
CA GLY A 302 -7.91 9.16 2.47
C GLY A 302 -7.18 8.59 1.25
N VAL A 303 -5.93 8.14 1.42
CA VAL A 303 -5.08 7.61 0.35
C VAL A 303 -5.28 6.11 0.21
N ASN A 304 -5.60 5.65 -0.99
CA ASN A 304 -5.59 4.24 -1.35
C ASN A 304 -4.28 3.89 -2.06
N ALA A 305 -3.51 2.94 -1.50
CA ALA A 305 -2.22 2.48 -1.99
C ALA A 305 -2.25 0.98 -2.33
N THR A 306 -1.53 0.57 -3.36
CA THR A 306 -1.34 -0.83 -3.74
C THR A 306 -0.11 -1.41 -3.06
N ILE A 307 -0.23 -2.63 -2.52
CA ILE A 307 0.92 -3.38 -2.01
C ILE A 307 1.69 -3.96 -3.21
N ILE A 308 2.89 -3.43 -3.47
CA ILE A 308 3.71 -3.78 -4.64
C ILE A 308 4.74 -4.87 -4.33
N THR A 309 5.25 -4.92 -3.10
CA THR A 309 6.15 -5.96 -2.60
C THR A 309 5.66 -6.41 -1.22
N PRO A 310 4.91 -7.51 -1.16
CA PRO A 310 4.31 -7.96 0.10
C PRO A 310 5.28 -8.83 0.92
N ASN A 311 4.93 -9.02 2.20
CA ASN A 311 5.45 -10.11 3.04
C ASN A 311 6.96 -10.10 3.28
N ILE A 312 7.66 -8.95 3.19
CA ILE A 312 9.08 -8.89 3.55
C ILE A 312 9.21 -9.24 5.04
N ALA A 313 9.88 -10.35 5.32
CA ALA A 313 9.93 -10.94 6.64
C ALA A 313 10.95 -10.20 7.53
N ALA A 314 10.53 -9.95 8.77
CA ALA A 314 11.39 -9.49 9.83
C ALA A 314 11.20 -10.34 11.09
N THR A 315 12.18 -10.31 11.99
CA THR A 315 12.14 -11.08 13.24
C THR A 315 11.01 -10.64 14.17
N ASN A 316 10.64 -9.36 14.13
CA ASN A 316 9.59 -8.77 14.96
C ASN A 316 8.35 -8.32 14.16
N GLY A 317 8.22 -8.73 12.89
CA GLY A 317 7.14 -8.23 12.06
C GLY A 317 7.24 -8.54 10.58
N ILE A 318 6.51 -7.77 9.78
CA ILE A 318 6.48 -7.84 8.31
C ILE A 318 6.51 -6.42 7.73
N ILE A 319 7.15 -6.26 6.57
CA ILE A 319 7.08 -5.05 5.76
C ILE A 319 6.33 -5.34 4.46
N HIS A 320 5.40 -4.45 4.11
CA HIS A 320 4.78 -4.37 2.80
C HIS A 320 5.23 -3.08 2.13
N ILE A 321 5.86 -3.15 0.96
CA ILE A 321 6.16 -1.95 0.18
C ILE A 321 4.90 -1.54 -0.57
N ILE A 322 4.52 -0.25 -0.46
CA ILE A 322 3.33 0.33 -1.08
C ILE A 322 3.70 1.43 -2.08
N ASP A 323 2.82 1.67 -3.06
CA ASP A 323 3.07 2.61 -4.16
C ASP A 323 2.73 4.08 -3.85
N ARG A 324 2.21 4.39 -2.66
CA ARG A 324 1.80 5.74 -2.24
C ARG A 324 2.06 5.99 -0.76
N LEU A 325 2.32 7.24 -0.39
CA LEU A 325 2.41 7.69 1.01
C LEU A 325 1.00 7.88 1.57
N LEU A 326 0.60 7.08 2.55
CA LEU A 326 -0.70 7.18 3.21
C LEU A 326 -0.87 8.53 3.91
N GLY A 327 -2.10 9.07 3.94
CA GLY A 327 -2.39 10.35 4.59
C GLY A 327 -2.02 11.62 3.81
N VAL A 328 -1.42 11.52 2.61
CA VAL A 328 -1.22 12.67 1.72
C VAL A 328 -2.22 12.62 0.56
N PRO A 329 -3.31 13.41 0.59
CA PRO A 329 -4.39 13.30 -0.39
C PRO A 329 -3.95 13.68 -1.80
N TYR A 330 -4.40 12.89 -2.78
CA TYR A 330 -4.12 13.10 -4.21
C TYR A 330 -5.40 13.19 -5.07
N THR A 331 -6.56 13.02 -4.47
CA THR A 331 -7.88 13.05 -5.13
C THR A 331 -8.75 14.15 -4.55
N THR A 332 -9.66 14.70 -5.37
CA THR A 332 -10.75 15.56 -4.89
C THR A 332 -11.81 14.73 -4.16
N VAL A 333 -12.73 15.38 -3.45
CA VAL A 333 -13.90 14.73 -2.85
C VAL A 333 -14.71 13.96 -3.90
N LEU A 334 -14.85 14.50 -5.12
CA LEU A 334 -15.51 13.80 -6.23
C LEU A 334 -14.78 12.51 -6.60
N ASP A 335 -13.47 12.60 -6.83
CA ASP A 335 -12.67 11.47 -7.29
C ASP A 335 -12.58 10.37 -6.22
N LYS A 336 -12.47 10.76 -4.95
CA LYS A 336 -12.50 9.82 -3.84
C LYS A 336 -13.85 9.12 -3.76
N LEU A 337 -14.96 9.86 -3.85
CA LEU A 337 -16.30 9.29 -3.82
C LEU A 337 -16.55 8.31 -4.97
N ARG A 338 -16.03 8.64 -6.16
CA ARG A 338 -16.14 7.80 -7.37
C ARG A 338 -15.36 6.50 -7.29
N THR A 339 -14.19 6.51 -6.66
CA THR A 339 -13.27 5.37 -6.62
C THR A 339 -13.47 4.47 -5.41
N ASP A 340 -14.28 4.90 -4.44
CA ASP A 340 -14.53 4.18 -3.21
C ASP A 340 -15.67 3.14 -3.37
N PRO A 341 -15.38 1.83 -3.24
CA PRO A 341 -16.36 0.78 -3.50
C PRO A 341 -17.48 0.73 -2.45
N MET A 342 -17.35 1.39 -1.31
CA MET A 342 -18.37 1.40 -0.26
C MET A 342 -19.30 2.63 -0.32
N LEU A 343 -19.04 3.57 -1.23
CA LEU A 343 -19.77 4.83 -1.38
C LEU A 343 -20.49 4.95 -2.73
N ASN A 344 -20.65 3.85 -3.47
CA ASN A 344 -21.20 3.82 -4.82
C ASN A 344 -22.61 4.42 -4.90
N SER A 345 -23.48 4.11 -3.93
CA SER A 345 -24.84 4.65 -3.84
C SER A 345 -24.83 6.16 -3.67
N THR A 346 -23.96 6.68 -2.80
CA THR A 346 -23.79 8.12 -2.58
C THR A 346 -23.30 8.80 -3.86
N TYR A 347 -22.32 8.22 -4.55
CA TYR A 347 -21.83 8.70 -5.84
C TYR A 347 -22.93 8.72 -6.91
N LEU A 348 -23.64 7.61 -7.12
CA LEU A 348 -24.68 7.45 -8.14
C LEU A 348 -25.89 8.35 -7.88
N LEU A 349 -26.28 8.55 -6.62
CA LEU A 349 -27.33 9.50 -6.26
C LEU A 349 -26.91 10.94 -6.56
N GLY A 350 -25.66 11.28 -6.31
CA GLY A 350 -25.11 12.61 -6.59
C GLY A 350 -24.89 12.93 -8.07
N GLN A 351 -24.82 11.93 -8.95
CA GLN A 351 -24.82 12.16 -10.41
C GLN A 351 -26.14 12.76 -10.89
N ARG A 352 -27.24 12.50 -10.16
CA ARG A 352 -28.55 13.02 -10.52
C ARG A 352 -28.57 14.53 -10.30
N ARG A 353 -29.08 15.28 -11.28
CA ARG A 353 -29.19 16.75 -11.22
C ARG A 353 -27.84 17.45 -10.97
N GLY A 354 -26.72 16.81 -11.32
CA GLY A 354 -25.38 17.41 -11.26
C GLY A 354 -24.90 17.79 -9.86
N PHE A 355 -25.37 17.13 -8.79
CA PHE A 355 -24.89 17.44 -7.43
C PHE A 355 -23.38 17.23 -7.31
N ASN A 356 -22.85 16.17 -7.93
CA ASN A 356 -21.43 15.83 -7.90
C ASN A 356 -20.53 16.86 -8.58
N ASP A 357 -21.05 17.66 -9.52
CA ASP A 357 -20.24 18.59 -10.33
C ASP A 357 -19.49 19.61 -9.44
N GLN A 358 -20.11 20.01 -8.32
CA GLN A 358 -19.50 20.94 -7.37
C GLN A 358 -18.33 20.32 -6.58
N LEU A 359 -18.30 18.99 -6.40
CA LEU A 359 -17.34 18.30 -5.53
C LEU A 359 -15.91 18.28 -6.12
N ASN A 360 -15.76 18.73 -7.36
CA ASN A 360 -14.46 18.90 -8.02
C ASN A 360 -13.91 20.34 -7.92
N ASP A 361 -14.69 21.27 -7.36
CA ASP A 361 -14.27 22.66 -7.21
C ASP A 361 -13.16 22.77 -6.16
N THR A 362 -11.95 23.11 -6.60
CA THR A 362 -10.76 23.21 -5.73
C THR A 362 -10.67 24.56 -4.99
N THR A 363 -11.54 25.51 -5.34
CA THR A 363 -11.63 26.82 -4.66
C THR A 363 -12.39 26.74 -3.35
N LYS A 364 -13.20 25.68 -3.18
CA LYS A 364 -14.00 25.43 -1.98
C LYS A 364 -13.31 24.46 -1.04
N ARG A 365 -13.76 24.44 0.23
CA ARG A 365 -13.40 23.41 1.20
C ARG A 365 -14.65 22.68 1.65
N PHE A 366 -14.69 21.40 1.33
CA PHE A 366 -15.83 20.53 1.65
C PHE A 366 -15.59 19.75 2.94
N THR A 367 -16.63 19.60 3.75
CA THR A 367 -16.72 18.53 4.75
C THR A 367 -17.95 17.70 4.42
N TYR A 368 -17.74 16.52 3.87
CA TYR A 368 -18.82 15.69 3.33
C TYR A 368 -19.08 14.47 4.21
N PHE A 369 -20.24 14.43 4.86
CA PHE A 369 -20.67 13.28 5.64
C PHE A 369 -21.28 12.23 4.70
N ALA A 370 -20.46 11.41 4.06
CA ALA A 370 -20.90 10.46 3.03
C ALA A 370 -21.46 9.16 3.65
N PRO A 371 -22.76 8.81 3.44
CA PRO A 371 -23.29 7.55 3.91
C PRO A 371 -22.74 6.35 3.12
N LEU A 372 -22.56 5.23 3.82
CA LEU A 372 -22.24 3.94 3.19
C LEU A 372 -23.41 3.39 2.37
N ASP A 373 -23.11 2.49 1.43
CA ASP A 373 -24.13 1.83 0.60
C ASP A 373 -25.23 1.14 1.43
N TYR A 374 -24.85 0.45 2.50
CA TYR A 374 -25.84 -0.19 3.37
C TYR A 374 -26.67 0.84 4.15
N ALA A 375 -26.14 2.05 4.44
CA ALA A 375 -26.91 3.08 5.14
C ALA A 375 -28.09 3.56 4.30
N TRP A 376 -27.90 3.66 2.98
CA TRP A 376 -28.97 3.94 2.03
C TRP A 376 -29.96 2.79 1.92
N LYS A 377 -29.49 1.53 1.94
CA LYS A 377 -30.34 0.34 1.97
C LYS A 377 -31.18 0.26 3.25
N ASP A 378 -30.60 0.60 4.40
CA ASP A 378 -31.30 0.61 5.68
C ASP A 378 -32.34 1.72 5.73
N ALA A 379 -32.01 2.91 5.22
CA ALA A 379 -33.00 3.96 4.99
C ALA A 379 -34.14 3.47 4.08
N ALA A 380 -33.82 2.65 3.06
CA ALA A 380 -34.82 2.06 2.18
C ALA A 380 -35.83 1.16 2.87
N ASN A 381 -35.32 0.29 3.74
CA ASN A 381 -36.13 -0.66 4.47
C ASN A 381 -36.97 0.00 5.56
N ASN A 382 -36.42 1.02 6.23
CA ASN A 382 -37.12 1.74 7.28
C ASN A 382 -38.21 2.69 6.75
N TYR A 383 -38.10 3.10 5.48
CA TYR A 383 -39.05 3.99 4.81
C TYR A 383 -39.49 3.46 3.43
N PRO A 384 -40.24 2.33 3.35
CA PRO A 384 -40.48 1.61 2.09
C PRO A 384 -41.31 2.39 1.06
N SER A 385 -42.30 3.17 1.51
CA SER A 385 -43.16 4.00 0.65
C SER A 385 -42.43 5.17 -0.02
N THR A 386 -41.25 5.49 0.50
CA THR A 386 -40.49 6.70 0.14
C THR A 386 -39.23 6.38 -0.61
N THR A 387 -38.60 5.24 -0.33
CA THR A 387 -37.27 5.01 -0.87
C THR A 387 -37.30 4.54 -2.31
N LYS A 388 -38.42 3.93 -2.75
CA LYS A 388 -38.72 3.83 -4.19
C LYS A 388 -38.63 5.20 -4.87
N LYS A 389 -39.11 6.27 -4.23
CA LYS A 389 -39.04 7.65 -4.76
C LYS A 389 -37.60 8.20 -4.74
N LEU A 390 -36.85 8.05 -3.64
CA LEU A 390 -35.46 8.53 -3.54
C LEU A 390 -34.53 7.95 -4.64
N PHE A 391 -34.79 6.72 -5.08
CA PHE A 391 -34.08 6.06 -6.17
C PHE A 391 -34.75 6.21 -7.54
N MET A 392 -35.90 6.87 -7.65
CA MET A 392 -36.58 7.19 -8.91
C MET A 392 -36.07 8.52 -9.51
N PRO A 393 -35.80 8.60 -10.84
CA PRO A 393 -35.37 9.84 -11.49
C PRO A 393 -36.31 11.04 -11.26
N GLU A 394 -37.61 10.78 -11.18
CA GLU A 394 -38.69 11.77 -11.06
C GLU A 394 -38.62 12.57 -9.74
N TYR A 395 -38.00 12.00 -8.70
CA TYR A 395 -37.86 12.62 -7.38
C TYR A 395 -36.41 13.02 -7.07
N SER A 396 -35.55 13.07 -8.10
CA SER A 396 -34.14 13.46 -7.98
C SER A 396 -33.91 14.81 -7.27
N TYR A 397 -34.91 15.71 -7.26
CA TYR A 397 -34.88 16.94 -6.47
C TYR A 397 -34.74 16.68 -4.97
N HIS A 398 -35.53 15.77 -4.40
CA HIS A 398 -35.46 15.41 -2.98
C HIS A 398 -34.13 14.74 -2.64
N THR A 399 -33.61 13.90 -3.54
CA THR A 399 -32.31 13.26 -3.38
C THR A 399 -31.19 14.29 -3.31
N LYS A 400 -31.14 15.24 -4.27
CA LYS A 400 -30.16 16.34 -4.26
C LYS A 400 -30.22 17.12 -2.94
N GLN A 401 -31.42 17.46 -2.53
CA GLN A 401 -31.73 18.15 -1.27
C GLN A 401 -31.27 17.38 -0.02
N ILE A 402 -31.30 16.04 -0.02
CA ILE A 402 -30.75 15.24 1.08
C ILE A 402 -29.21 15.26 1.03
N LEU A 403 -28.60 15.12 -0.15
CA LEU A 403 -27.15 15.15 -0.31
C LEU A 403 -26.55 16.52 0.10
N GLU A 404 -27.22 17.62 -0.24
CA GLU A 404 -26.84 18.99 0.17
C GLU A 404 -26.82 19.18 1.69
N ARG A 405 -27.64 18.44 2.45
CA ARG A 405 -27.59 18.45 3.92
C ARG A 405 -26.35 17.76 4.48
N HIS A 406 -25.79 16.81 3.75
CA HIS A 406 -24.57 16.10 4.16
C HIS A 406 -23.30 16.88 3.79
N LEU A 407 -23.39 17.90 2.94
CA LEU A 407 -22.26 18.63 2.39
C LEU A 407 -22.12 19.99 3.07
N VAL A 408 -21.09 20.14 3.90
CA VAL A 408 -20.70 21.42 4.48
C VAL A 408 -19.70 22.11 3.55
N ILE A 409 -19.93 23.40 3.28
CA ILE A 409 -19.06 24.24 2.47
C ILE A 409 -18.66 25.44 3.33
N ALA A 410 -17.38 25.55 3.66
CA ALA A 410 -16.85 26.60 4.52
C ALA A 410 -15.44 27.02 4.07
N ASP A 411 -14.84 27.96 4.79
CA ASP A 411 -13.46 28.42 4.53
C ASP A 411 -12.40 27.35 4.87
N GLN A 412 -12.77 26.34 5.66
CA GLN A 412 -11.94 25.21 6.03
C GLN A 412 -12.74 23.90 6.02
N ALA A 413 -12.05 22.79 5.82
CA ALA A 413 -12.62 21.46 6.07
C ALA A 413 -12.42 21.10 7.55
N TYR A 414 -13.39 20.41 8.14
CA TYR A 414 -13.37 20.05 9.56
C TYR A 414 -12.99 18.58 9.73
N THR A 415 -11.99 18.30 10.55
CA THR A 415 -11.72 16.93 11.02
C THR A 415 -12.69 16.55 12.14
N MET A 416 -12.84 15.25 12.43
CA MET A 416 -13.66 14.79 13.55
C MET A 416 -13.13 15.30 14.90
N ALA A 417 -11.80 15.39 15.05
CA ALA A 417 -11.18 16.02 16.21
C ALA A 417 -11.57 17.51 16.31
N LYS A 418 -11.53 18.26 15.20
CA LYS A 418 -11.91 19.67 15.21
C LYS A 418 -13.39 19.89 15.52
N LEU A 419 -14.26 19.08 14.91
CA LEU A 419 -15.69 19.10 15.23
C LEU A 419 -15.90 18.80 16.72
N LYS A 420 -15.15 17.85 17.29
CA LYS A 420 -15.24 17.54 18.71
C LYS A 420 -14.79 18.69 19.61
N GLU A 421 -13.72 19.40 19.27
CA GLU A 421 -13.27 20.60 19.99
C GLU A 421 -14.30 21.73 19.95
N MET A 422 -14.96 21.92 18.80
CA MET A 422 -16.02 22.93 18.62
C MET A 422 -17.29 22.60 19.41
N ASN A 423 -17.41 21.37 19.93
CA ASN A 423 -18.64 20.85 20.53
C ASN A 423 -18.86 21.37 21.96
N ASN A 424 -19.29 22.62 22.10
CA ASN A 424 -19.86 23.17 23.34
C ASN A 424 -21.38 22.91 23.37
N ASP A 425 -21.76 21.63 23.52
CA ASP A 425 -23.10 21.04 23.37
C ASP A 425 -23.56 20.74 21.92
N THR A 426 -23.80 21.74 21.07
CA THR A 426 -24.27 21.54 19.68
C THR A 426 -23.49 22.40 18.68
N ILE A 427 -23.03 21.79 17.59
CA ILE A 427 -22.29 22.43 16.50
C ILE A 427 -23.28 22.83 15.40
N TYR A 428 -23.08 24.01 14.81
CA TYR A 428 -23.86 24.54 13.70
C TYR A 428 -22.94 24.66 12.48
N LEU A 429 -23.13 23.81 11.47
CA LEU A 429 -22.32 23.80 10.26
C LEU A 429 -23.10 24.37 9.07
N PRO A 430 -22.49 25.21 8.22
CA PRO A 430 -23.13 25.73 7.02
C PRO A 430 -23.17 24.65 5.93
N ALA A 431 -24.21 23.80 5.96
CA ALA A 431 -24.42 22.83 4.88
C ALA A 431 -25.06 23.51 3.67
N ALA A 432 -24.87 22.91 2.49
CA ALA A 432 -25.32 23.48 1.21
C ALA A 432 -26.84 23.68 1.14
N ARG A 433 -27.61 22.93 1.94
CA ARG A 433 -29.06 23.09 2.06
C ARG A 433 -29.49 24.02 3.18
N ASP A 434 -29.14 23.66 4.41
CA ASP A 434 -29.55 24.31 5.64
C ASP A 434 -28.48 24.13 6.73
N VAL A 435 -28.62 24.81 7.87
CA VAL A 435 -27.66 24.66 8.97
C VAL A 435 -27.72 23.23 9.53
N LEU A 436 -26.63 22.49 9.38
CA LEU A 436 -26.50 21.14 9.91
C LEU A 436 -26.10 21.20 11.39
N LYS A 437 -27.04 20.80 12.25
CA LYS A 437 -26.86 20.78 13.71
C LYS A 437 -26.41 19.39 14.17
N LEU A 438 -25.20 19.28 14.71
CA LEU A 438 -24.64 18.00 15.16
C LEU A 438 -24.09 18.10 16.57
N ARG A 439 -24.08 16.97 17.29
CA ARG A 439 -23.19 16.79 18.44
C ARG A 439 -22.18 15.71 18.14
N VAL A 440 -20.94 15.89 18.59
CA VAL A 440 -19.88 14.89 18.42
C VAL A 440 -19.49 14.27 19.75
N LYS A 441 -19.57 12.95 19.81
CA LYS A 441 -19.14 12.13 20.96
C LYS A 441 -18.01 11.21 20.53
N GLU A 442 -17.10 10.99 21.46
CA GLU A 442 -15.96 10.10 21.30
C GLU A 442 -16.18 8.87 22.18
N TYR A 443 -15.94 7.69 21.62
CA TYR A 443 -16.10 6.40 22.30
C TYR A 443 -14.88 5.53 21.98
N GLY A 444 -13.86 5.61 22.84
CA GLY A 444 -12.56 4.97 22.60
C GLY A 444 -11.97 5.43 21.27
N GLU A 445 -11.64 4.46 20.41
CA GLU A 445 -11.04 4.68 19.08
C GLU A 445 -12.06 5.10 17.98
N SER A 446 -13.21 5.66 18.35
CA SER A 446 -14.28 5.96 17.38
C SER A 446 -15.07 7.21 17.69
N TYR A 447 -15.62 7.82 16.63
CA TYR A 447 -16.52 8.97 16.73
C TYR A 447 -17.96 8.58 16.45
N GLN A 448 -18.88 9.24 17.16
CA GLN A 448 -20.31 9.20 16.91
C GLN A 448 -20.88 10.61 16.78
N LEU A 449 -21.76 10.78 15.79
CA LEU A 449 -22.57 11.97 15.61
C LEU A 449 -23.94 11.76 16.24
N GLU A 450 -24.48 12.80 16.86
CA GLU A 450 -25.88 12.87 17.27
C GLU A 450 -26.59 13.90 16.39
N TRP A 451 -27.62 13.48 15.66
CA TRP A 451 -28.39 14.30 14.74
C TRP A 451 -29.87 13.97 14.86
N GLU A 452 -30.72 14.96 15.17
CA GLU A 452 -32.17 14.78 15.35
C GLU A 452 -32.50 13.61 16.32
N GLY A 453 -31.74 13.48 17.41
CA GLY A 453 -31.87 12.40 18.39
C GLY A 453 -31.34 11.03 17.95
N LYS A 454 -30.89 10.87 16.70
CA LYS A 454 -30.29 9.63 16.18
C LYS A 454 -28.79 9.61 16.43
N ARG A 455 -28.28 8.45 16.87
CA ARG A 455 -26.83 8.20 17.01
C ARG A 455 -26.29 7.56 15.73
N ILE A 456 -25.27 8.16 15.15
CA ILE A 456 -24.71 7.81 13.85
C ILE A 456 -23.22 7.55 14.05
N ARG A 457 -22.75 6.36 13.70
CA ARG A 457 -21.33 6.00 13.81
C ARG A 457 -20.57 6.53 12.60
N VAL A 458 -19.41 7.14 12.88
CA VAL A 458 -18.42 7.47 11.86
C VAL A 458 -17.55 6.24 11.65
N ILE A 459 -17.69 5.60 10.49
CA ILE A 459 -17.01 4.36 10.13
C ILE A 459 -15.59 4.62 9.65
N ARG A 460 -15.40 5.66 8.83
CA ARG A 460 -14.08 6.17 8.44
C ARG A 460 -14.02 7.68 8.68
N PRO A 461 -13.39 8.12 9.77
CA PRO A 461 -13.18 9.54 10.00
C PRO A 461 -12.09 10.08 9.08
N ASP A 462 -12.17 11.38 8.81
CA ASP A 462 -11.11 12.16 8.16
C ASP A 462 -10.47 11.52 6.90
N VAL A 463 -11.31 11.10 5.95
CA VAL A 463 -10.85 10.67 4.63
C VAL A 463 -10.47 11.94 3.85
N GLU A 464 -9.20 12.33 3.94
CA GLU A 464 -8.72 13.58 3.37
C GLU A 464 -8.71 13.57 1.83
N CYS A 465 -9.01 14.72 1.25
CA CYS A 465 -9.04 15.00 -0.18
C CYS A 465 -8.35 16.36 -0.44
N THR A 466 -7.96 16.64 -1.68
CA THR A 466 -7.24 17.89 -2.04
C THR A 466 -8.10 19.15 -1.87
N ASN A 467 -9.43 19.02 -1.89
CA ASN A 467 -10.39 20.12 -1.73
C ASN A 467 -11.36 19.92 -0.55
N GLY A 468 -11.08 19.00 0.37
CA GLY A 468 -11.96 18.77 1.51
C GLY A 468 -11.69 17.49 2.27
N ILE A 469 -12.66 17.07 3.08
CA ILE A 469 -12.61 15.85 3.89
C ILE A 469 -13.95 15.12 3.74
N ILE A 470 -13.89 13.80 3.68
CA ILE A 470 -15.07 12.92 3.76
C ILE A 470 -15.09 12.25 5.15
N HIS A 471 -16.25 12.26 5.81
CA HIS A 471 -16.54 11.43 6.96
C HIS A 471 -17.52 10.36 6.54
N VAL A 472 -17.07 9.11 6.50
CA VAL A 472 -17.93 7.99 6.08
C VAL A 472 -18.79 7.56 7.25
N ILE A 473 -20.11 7.64 7.09
CA ILE A 473 -21.09 7.40 8.16
C ILE A 473 -22.01 6.21 7.86
N ASN A 474 -22.56 5.60 8.91
CA ASN A 474 -23.43 4.42 8.79
C ASN A 474 -24.94 4.74 8.71
N ALA A 475 -25.32 6.01 8.54
CA ALA A 475 -26.72 6.42 8.44
C ALA A 475 -26.85 7.61 7.49
N VAL A 476 -28.05 7.80 6.94
CA VAL A 476 -28.39 8.98 6.12
C VAL A 476 -29.05 10.04 7.02
N PHE A 477 -28.67 11.31 6.88
CA PHE A 477 -29.36 12.46 7.47
C PHE A 477 -30.73 12.69 6.79
N LEU A 478 -31.64 11.74 7.00
CA LEU A 478 -32.99 11.71 6.45
C LEU A 478 -34.01 12.11 7.52
N LYS A 479 -34.84 13.13 7.22
CA LYS A 479 -35.96 13.57 8.06
C LYS A 479 -37.26 12.92 7.60
N ASP A 480 -38.21 12.73 8.52
CA ASP A 480 -39.54 12.20 8.17
C ASP A 480 -40.32 13.14 7.22
N SER A 481 -40.01 14.43 7.20
CA SER A 481 -40.57 15.38 6.23
C SER A 481 -40.01 15.22 4.82
N ASP A 482 -38.78 14.71 4.66
CA ASP A 482 -38.24 14.35 3.35
C ASP A 482 -38.97 13.10 2.78
N VAL A 483 -39.62 12.34 3.66
CA VAL A 483 -40.29 11.06 3.40
C VAL A 483 -41.77 11.24 3.04
N ARG A 484 -42.43 12.22 3.66
CA ARG A 484 -43.83 12.55 3.39
C ARG A 484 -43.93 13.50 2.20
N VAL A 485 -43.97 12.96 0.98
CA VAL A 485 -44.50 13.70 -0.17
C VAL A 485 -45.98 13.97 0.14
N THR A 486 -46.33 15.20 0.49
CA THR A 486 -47.74 15.62 0.46
C THR A 486 -48.27 15.30 -0.93
N GLY A 487 -49.29 14.44 -1.02
CA GLY A 487 -50.01 14.12 -2.26
C GLY A 487 -50.80 15.31 -2.83
N GLY A 488 -50.34 16.53 -2.58
CA GLY A 488 -50.83 17.77 -3.14
C GLY A 488 -49.61 18.59 -3.54
N ALA A 489 -49.29 18.58 -4.83
CA ALA A 489 -48.83 19.81 -5.44
C ALA A 489 -49.98 20.82 -5.25
N SER A 490 -49.94 21.58 -4.15
CA SER A 490 -50.60 22.86 -4.14
C SER A 490 -49.90 23.69 -5.21
N LEU A 491 -50.67 24.09 -6.22
CA LEU A 491 -50.32 25.02 -7.30
C LEU A 491 -49.85 26.41 -6.80
N ALA A 492 -49.41 26.57 -5.55
CA ALA A 492 -49.26 27.86 -4.89
C ALA A 492 -47.81 28.30 -4.62
N THR A 493 -46.78 27.73 -5.25
CA THR A 493 -45.41 28.27 -5.14
C THR A 493 -44.70 28.56 -6.46
N LEU A 494 -45.42 28.52 -7.59
CA LEU A 494 -45.00 29.17 -8.82
C LEU A 494 -45.49 30.63 -8.85
N ALA A 495 -44.89 31.50 -8.03
CA ALA A 495 -44.72 32.95 -8.25
C ALA A 495 -44.28 33.63 -6.94
N PRO A 496 -43.18 34.41 -6.96
CA PRO A 496 -43.36 35.82 -7.31
C PRO A 496 -42.28 36.34 -8.27
N HIS A 497 -42.25 35.83 -9.51
CA HIS A 497 -41.51 36.47 -10.61
C HIS A 497 -42.38 36.66 -11.88
N LEU A 498 -43.70 36.64 -11.73
CA LEU A 498 -44.65 36.86 -12.83
C LEU A 498 -45.77 37.84 -12.42
N ILE A 499 -45.37 38.99 -11.88
CA ILE A 499 -46.20 40.20 -11.89
C ILE A 499 -45.28 41.32 -12.38
N MET A 500 -45.26 41.54 -13.69
CA MET A 500 -44.93 42.79 -14.37
C MET A 500 -45.05 42.55 -15.89
N ILE A 501 -46.27 42.35 -16.39
CA ILE A 501 -46.59 42.62 -17.80
C ILE A 501 -47.86 43.47 -17.80
N LEU A 502 -47.61 44.79 -17.75
CA LEU A 502 -48.26 45.86 -18.51
C LEU A 502 -49.78 45.74 -18.78
N ILE A 503 -50.54 46.48 -17.97
CA ILE A 503 -51.77 47.14 -18.38
C ILE A 503 -51.41 48.19 -19.44
N ALA A 504 -51.75 47.92 -20.70
CA ALA A 504 -51.94 48.96 -21.72
C ALA A 504 -52.75 48.39 -22.89
N LYS A 505 -54.07 48.56 -22.84
CA LYS A 505 -54.84 48.84 -24.06
C LYS A 505 -56.04 49.71 -23.71
N TRP A 506 -55.94 50.94 -24.20
CA TRP A 506 -56.91 52.00 -24.13
C TRP A 506 -58.21 51.67 -24.86
N HIS A 507 -59.25 52.36 -24.41
CA HIS A 507 -60.51 52.70 -25.08
C HIS A 507 -60.51 52.63 -26.62
N LEU A 508 -61.55 51.97 -27.13
CA LEU A 508 -62.50 52.54 -28.09
C LEU A 508 -63.90 52.42 -27.48
#